data_AF-A0A353PJC3-F1
#
_entry.id   AF-A0A353PJC3-F1
#
_cell.length_a   1.000
_cell.length_b   1.000
_cell.length_c   1.000
_cell.angle_alpha   90.00
_cell.angle_beta   90.00
_cell.angle_gamma   90.00
#
_symmetry.space_group_name_H-M   'P 1'
#
loop_
_entity.id
_entity.type
_entity.pdbx_description
1 polymer ?
#
loop_
_entity_poly.entity_id
_entity_poly.type
_entity_poly.pdbx_seq_one_letter_code
_entity_poly.pdbx_strand_id
1 'polypeptide(L)'
;MIGGIGPCGLILCCTTFIGEFDTVSIKMAKNQNIALNPQKISGVCGKLLCCIKYEDEVYTELKKIMPDVNEKVETEKGMANVLDLNIIAQKVKVRYVDNGGIEWLALADLKRV
;
A
#
# COMPACT_ATOMS: atom_id res chain seq x y z
N MET A 1 27.59 -7.09 -8.35
CA MET A 1 26.99 -8.39 -7.99
C MET A 1 25.66 -8.50 -8.72
N ILE A 2 25.55 -9.41 -9.68
CA ILE A 2 24.35 -9.65 -10.49
C ILE A 2 23.66 -10.88 -9.89
N GLY A 3 22.43 -10.74 -9.44
CA GLY A 3 21.65 -11.82 -8.83
C GLY A 3 21.74 -11.93 -7.30
N GLY A 4 20.65 -12.42 -6.72
CA GLY A 4 20.45 -12.59 -5.29
C GLY A 4 18.97 -12.84 -4.96
N ILE A 5 18.67 -13.01 -3.67
CA ILE A 5 17.30 -13.10 -3.14
C ILE A 5 17.02 -11.81 -2.37
N GLY A 6 15.91 -11.15 -2.69
CA GLY A 6 15.45 -9.97 -1.98
C GLY A 6 14.87 -10.30 -0.60
N PRO A 7 14.63 -9.29 0.26
CA PRO A 7 14.00 -9.50 1.56
C PRO A 7 12.58 -10.09 1.47
N CYS A 8 11.96 -10.03 0.29
CA CYS A 8 10.68 -10.69 -0.02
C CYS A 8 10.79 -12.20 -0.32
N GLY A 9 12.01 -12.77 -0.34
CA GLY A 9 12.24 -14.19 -0.66
C GLY A 9 12.24 -14.51 -2.15
N LEU A 10 12.07 -13.51 -3.03
CA LEU A 10 12.10 -13.65 -4.49
C LEU A 10 13.44 -13.23 -5.08
N ILE A 11 13.70 -13.62 -6.33
CA ILE A 11 14.85 -13.14 -7.10
C ILE A 11 14.78 -11.61 -7.21
N LEU A 12 15.93 -10.94 -7.08
CA LEU A 12 16.00 -9.48 -7.15
C LEU A 12 15.31 -8.91 -8.40
N CYS A 13 14.42 -7.93 -8.21
CA CYS A 13 13.67 -7.27 -9.27
C CYS A 13 14.58 -6.67 -10.36
N CYS A 14 15.77 -6.20 -9.98
CA CYS A 14 16.78 -5.63 -10.87
C CYS A 14 17.44 -6.63 -11.84
N THR A 15 17.27 -7.93 -11.61
CA THR A 15 17.80 -9.00 -12.46
C THR A 15 16.67 -9.73 -13.20
N THR A 16 15.40 -9.37 -12.95
CA THR A 16 14.24 -10.04 -13.54
C THR A 16 13.52 -9.15 -14.54
N PHE A 17 12.80 -8.12 -14.07
CA PHE A 17 11.93 -7.30 -14.92
C PHE A 17 12.19 -5.79 -14.82
N ILE A 18 12.86 -5.32 -13.76
CA ILE A 18 13.20 -3.90 -13.60
C ILE A 18 14.60 -3.67 -14.18
N GLY A 19 14.65 -3.18 -15.42
CA GLY A 19 15.91 -2.83 -16.10
C GLY A 19 16.35 -1.37 -15.90
N GLU A 20 15.42 -0.48 -15.57
CA GLU A 20 15.67 0.95 -15.37
C GLU A 20 15.73 1.30 -13.88
N PHE A 21 16.82 1.96 -13.48
CA PHE A 21 17.10 2.30 -12.08
C PHE A 21 16.97 3.80 -11.85
N ASP A 22 15.73 4.24 -11.80
CA ASP A 22 15.41 5.60 -11.38
C ASP A 22 15.76 5.85 -9.91
N THR A 23 15.84 7.14 -9.57
CA THR A 23 16.07 7.56 -8.18
C THR A 23 14.83 7.25 -7.34
N VAL A 24 14.98 6.33 -6.40
CA VAL A 24 13.96 6.03 -5.39
C VAL A 24 14.04 7.07 -4.27
N SER A 25 12.89 7.60 -3.83
CA SER A 25 12.83 8.60 -2.76
C SER A 25 12.12 8.07 -1.51
N ILE A 26 12.48 8.61 -0.34
CA ILE A 26 11.86 8.27 0.95
C ILE A 26 10.35 8.59 0.96
N LYS A 27 9.92 9.59 0.17
CA LYS A 27 8.50 9.96 0.05
C LYS A 27 7.66 8.79 -0.48
N MET A 28 8.22 7.97 -1.36
CA MET A 28 7.53 6.84 -1.98
C MET A 28 7.36 5.68 -0.99
N ALA A 29 8.38 5.44 -0.15
CA ALA A 29 8.26 4.50 0.96
C ALA A 29 7.16 4.92 1.95
N LYS A 30 7.04 6.22 2.24
CA LYS A 30 5.94 6.78 3.04
C LYS A 30 4.59 6.60 2.34
N ASN A 31 4.53 6.78 1.02
CA ASN A 31 3.31 6.58 0.24
C ASN A 31 2.78 5.15 0.40
N GLN A 32 3.67 4.16 0.48
CA GLN A 32 3.30 2.75 0.64
C GLN A 32 3.13 2.30 2.09
N ASN A 33 3.16 3.23 3.06
CA ASN A 33 3.13 2.94 4.50
C ASN A 33 4.25 1.98 4.96
N ILE A 34 5.40 1.99 4.29
CA ILE A 34 6.56 1.19 4.68
C ILE A 34 7.30 1.89 5.82
N ALA A 35 7.63 1.14 6.86
CA ALA A 35 8.43 1.65 7.98
C ALA A 35 9.81 2.09 7.49
N LEU A 36 10.21 3.32 7.86
CA LEU A 36 11.46 3.97 7.41
C LEU A 36 12.74 3.42 8.08
N ASN A 37 12.71 2.17 8.54
CA ASN A 37 13.89 1.54 9.09
C ASN A 37 14.84 1.16 7.93
N PRO A 38 16.16 1.37 8.05
CA PRO A 38 17.11 1.05 6.98
C PRO A 38 17.09 -0.42 6.55
N GLN A 39 16.81 -1.36 7.46
CA GLN A 39 16.75 -2.80 7.16
C GLN A 39 15.56 -3.20 6.28
N LYS A 40 14.46 -2.44 6.32
CA LYS A 40 13.20 -2.71 5.60
C LYS A 40 13.11 -1.99 4.26
N ILE A 41 13.76 -0.83 4.12
CA ILE A 41 13.72 -0.03 2.89
C ILE A 41 14.95 -0.16 2.00
N SER A 42 16.04 -0.76 2.50
CA SER A 42 17.29 -0.93 1.74
C SER A 42 17.33 -2.30 1.08
N GLY A 43 17.66 -2.31 -0.21
CA GLY A 43 18.00 -3.52 -0.95
C GLY A 43 19.39 -4.03 -0.62
N VAL A 44 19.67 -5.27 -1.06
CA VAL A 44 20.98 -5.93 -0.88
C VAL A 44 22.14 -5.18 -1.55
N CYS A 45 21.84 -4.30 -2.50
CA CYS A 45 22.80 -3.43 -3.17
C CYS A 45 23.15 -2.16 -2.38
N GLY A 46 22.60 -1.97 -1.17
CA GLY A 46 22.82 -0.80 -0.31
C GLY A 46 22.04 0.46 -0.71
N LYS A 47 21.24 0.41 -1.77
CA LYS A 47 20.30 1.47 -2.19
C LYS A 47 18.89 1.16 -1.70
N LEU A 48 17.98 2.12 -1.79
CA LEU A 48 16.56 1.88 -1.54
C LEU A 48 15.98 0.83 -2.51
N LEU A 49 14.98 0.09 -2.06
CA LEU A 49 14.32 -0.95 -2.85
C LEU A 49 13.69 -0.39 -4.13
N CYS A 50 14.03 -0.97 -5.28
CA CYS A 50 13.49 -0.57 -6.58
C CYS A 50 12.00 -0.90 -6.75
N CYS A 51 11.48 -1.90 -6.05
CA CYS A 51 10.04 -2.22 -6.05
C CYS A 51 9.19 -1.07 -5.51
N ILE A 52 9.71 -0.26 -4.58
CA ILE A 52 9.02 0.92 -4.08
C ILE A 52 8.75 1.88 -5.24
N LYS A 53 9.71 2.11 -6.14
CA LYS A 53 9.49 2.95 -7.32
C LYS A 53 8.50 2.34 -8.30
N TYR A 54 8.63 1.05 -8.55
CA TYR A 54 7.75 0.34 -9.46
C TYR A 54 6.27 0.40 -9.01
N GLU A 55 6.01 0.28 -7.71
CA GLU A 55 4.64 0.26 -7.17
C GLU A 55 4.06 1.66 -6.91
N ASP A 56 4.90 2.70 -6.81
CA ASP A 56 4.49 4.04 -6.34
C ASP A 56 3.43 4.70 -7.22
N GLU A 57 3.48 4.51 -8.55
CA GLU A 57 2.47 5.05 -9.46
C GLU A 57 1.10 4.43 -9.19
N VAL A 58 1.04 3.10 -9.06
CA VAL A 58 -0.19 2.36 -8.73
C VAL A 58 -0.74 2.81 -7.38
N TYR A 59 0.12 2.95 -6.36
CA TYR A 59 -0.31 3.46 -5.06
C TYR A 59 -0.87 4.88 -5.15
N THR A 60 -0.23 5.75 -5.94
CA THR A 60 -0.65 7.15 -6.12
C THR A 60 -2.04 7.22 -6.77
N GLU A 61 -2.29 6.45 -7.82
CA GLU A 61 -3.59 6.42 -8.49
C GLU A 61 -4.67 5.81 -7.59
N LEU A 62 -4.39 4.70 -6.91
CA LEU A 62 -5.36 4.04 -6.02
C LEU A 62 -5.69 4.91 -4.80
N LYS A 63 -4.74 5.67 -4.25
CA LYS A 63 -5.02 6.58 -3.14
C LYS A 63 -5.98 7.71 -3.50
N LYS A 64 -6.03 8.16 -4.76
CA LYS A 64 -7.00 9.19 -5.19
C LYS A 64 -8.44 8.71 -5.07
N ILE A 65 -8.67 7.41 -5.28
CA ILE A 65 -10.01 6.79 -5.26
C ILE A 65 -10.35 6.08 -3.96
N MET A 66 -9.38 5.88 -3.07
CA MET A 66 -9.60 5.28 -1.74
C MET A 66 -10.01 6.37 -0.71
N PRO A 67 -10.89 6.05 0.25
CA PRO A 67 -11.24 6.98 1.34
C PRO A 67 -10.06 7.12 2.32
N ASP A 68 -10.06 8.19 3.12
CA ASP A 68 -9.05 8.38 4.15
C ASP A 68 -9.31 7.56 5.43
N VAL A 69 -8.25 7.29 6.19
CA VAL A 69 -8.39 6.63 7.50
C VAL A 69 -9.13 7.57 8.45
N ASN A 70 -10.12 7.05 9.17
CA ASN A 70 -11.10 7.76 10.01
C ASN A 70 -12.19 8.53 9.25
N GLU A 71 -12.27 8.40 7.92
CA GLU A 71 -13.41 8.94 7.16
C GLU A 71 -14.69 8.14 7.48
N LYS A 72 -15.84 8.83 7.43
CA LYS A 72 -17.16 8.20 7.56
C LYS A 72 -17.64 7.75 6.19
N VAL A 73 -18.00 6.49 6.08
CA VAL A 73 -18.51 5.89 4.84
C VAL A 73 -19.89 5.26 5.09
N GLU A 74 -20.75 5.34 4.10
CA GLU A 74 -22.02 4.64 4.08
C GLU A 74 -21.83 3.28 3.40
N THR A 75 -22.34 2.23 4.05
CA THR A 75 -22.32 0.86 3.55
C THR A 75 -23.74 0.32 3.55
N GLU A 76 -23.99 -0.82 2.89
CA GLU A 76 -25.32 -1.44 2.88
C GLU A 76 -25.89 -1.75 4.27
N LYS A 77 -25.01 -1.95 5.27
CA LYS A 77 -25.38 -2.26 6.65
C LYS A 77 -25.49 -1.02 7.54
N GLY A 78 -25.27 0.18 6.99
CA GLY A 78 -25.32 1.45 7.72
C GLY A 78 -23.99 2.21 7.71
N MET A 79 -23.90 3.22 8.57
CA MET A 79 -22.72 4.10 8.68
C MET A 79 -21.56 3.39 9.37
N ALA A 80 -20.35 3.57 8.82
CA ALA A 80 -19.13 3.02 9.37
C ALA A 80 -17.97 4.02 9.29
N ASN A 81 -16.99 3.87 10.18
CA ASN A 81 -15.74 4.63 10.15
C ASN A 81 -14.63 3.75 9.56
N VAL A 82 -13.81 4.32 8.68
CA VAL A 82 -12.64 3.64 8.12
C VAL A 82 -11.56 3.50 9.19
N LEU A 83 -11.12 2.27 9.46
CA LEU A 83 -10.04 1.96 10.40
C LEU A 83 -8.69 1.76 9.70
N ASP A 84 -8.71 1.11 8.54
CA ASP A 84 -7.49 0.71 7.84
C ASP A 84 -7.76 0.51 6.34
N LEU A 85 -6.71 0.58 5.53
CA LEU A 85 -6.79 0.54 4.08
C LEU A 85 -5.78 -0.47 3.53
N ASN A 86 -6.27 -1.41 2.72
CA ASN A 86 -5.44 -2.20 1.85
C ASN A 86 -5.52 -1.63 0.43
N ILE A 87 -4.55 -0.76 0.11
CA ILE A 87 -4.52 0.00 -1.15
C ILE A 87 -4.47 -0.93 -2.35
N ILE A 88 -3.53 -1.89 -2.36
CA ILE A 88 -3.35 -2.83 -3.48
C ILE A 88 -4.55 -3.74 -3.67
N ALA A 89 -5.13 -4.25 -2.58
CA ALA A 89 -6.32 -5.10 -2.68
C ALA A 89 -7.63 -4.32 -2.88
N GLN A 90 -7.58 -2.97 -2.86
CA GLN A 90 -8.75 -2.09 -2.90
C GLN A 90 -9.81 -2.46 -1.85
N LYS A 91 -9.34 -2.82 -0.65
CA LYS A 91 -10.20 -3.18 0.49
C LYS A 91 -10.06 -2.16 1.61
N VAL A 92 -11.18 -1.86 2.25
CA VAL A 92 -11.28 -0.91 3.35
C VAL A 92 -11.78 -1.66 4.57
N LYS A 93 -11.06 -1.52 5.68
CA LYS A 93 -11.49 -2.05 6.97
C LYS A 93 -12.37 -1.01 7.64
N VAL A 94 -13.62 -1.35 7.89
CA VAL A 94 -14.60 -0.42 8.47
C VAL A 94 -15.05 -0.89 9.84
N ARG A 95 -15.47 0.07 10.69
CA ARG A 95 -16.15 -0.18 11.96
C ARG A 95 -17.54 0.45 11.96
N TYR A 96 -18.56 -0.37 12.09
CA TYR A 96 -19.94 0.08 12.19
C TYR A 96 -20.20 0.90 13.45
N VAL A 97 -20.95 1.99 13.31
CA VAL A 97 -21.33 2.85 14.44
C VAL A 97 -22.39 2.16 15.32
N ASP A 98 -23.33 1.44 14.70
CA ASP A 98 -24.47 0.84 15.41
C ASP A 98 -24.11 -0.40 16.22
N ASN A 99 -23.41 -1.37 15.62
CA ASN A 99 -23.14 -2.68 16.23
C ASN A 99 -21.67 -2.90 16.63
N GLY A 100 -20.77 -1.95 16.35
CA GLY A 100 -19.33 -2.07 16.63
C GLY A 100 -18.61 -3.17 15.82
N GLY A 101 -19.29 -3.84 14.89
CA GLY A 101 -18.72 -4.87 14.01
C GLY A 101 -17.58 -4.31 13.16
N ILE A 102 -16.58 -5.15 12.89
CA ILE A 102 -15.43 -4.81 12.04
C ILE A 102 -15.37 -5.80 10.90
N GLU A 103 -15.34 -5.32 9.66
CA GLU A 103 -15.18 -6.15 8.49
C GLU A 103 -14.36 -5.45 7.39
N TRP A 104 -13.88 -6.26 6.43
CA TRP A 104 -13.20 -5.77 5.24
C TRP A 104 -14.19 -5.74 4.08
N LEU A 105 -14.41 -4.56 3.52
CA LEU A 105 -15.27 -4.36 2.35
C LEU A 105 -14.44 -3.97 1.13
N ALA A 106 -14.94 -4.28 -0.06
CA ALA A 106 -14.34 -3.76 -1.29
C ALA A 106 -14.71 -2.28 -1.47
N LEU A 107 -13.87 -1.52 -2.16
CA LEU A 107 -14.15 -0.10 -2.46
C LEU A 107 -15.50 0.10 -3.19
N ALA A 108 -15.92 -0.87 -4.00
CA ALA A 108 -17.18 -0.82 -4.74
C ALA A 108 -18.44 -0.85 -3.83
N ASP A 109 -18.33 -1.41 -2.63
CA ASP A 109 -19.45 -1.59 -1.70
C ASP A 109 -19.63 -0.38 -0.76
N LEU A 110 -18.85 0.68 -0.98
CA LEU A 110 -18.79 1.88 -0.13
C LEU A 110 -19.34 3.09 -0.89
N LYS A 111 -20.20 3.86 -0.23
CA LYS A 111 -20.60 5.19 -0.67
C LYS A 111 -19.96 6.24 0.23
N ARG A 112 -19.35 7.25 -0.38
CA ARG A 112 -18.83 8.41 0.35
C ARG A 112 -19.99 9.36 0.64
N VAL A 113 -20.05 9.86 1.88
CA VAL A 113 -21.05 10.83 2.36
C VAL A 113 -20.53 12.25 2.15
#